data_AF-A0A183HM72-F1
#
_entry.id   AF-A0A183HM72-F1
#
_cell.length_a   1.000
_cell.length_b   1.000
_cell.length_c   1.000
_cell.angle_alpha   90.00
_cell.angle_beta   90.00
_cell.angle_gamma   90.00
#
_symmetry.space_group_name_H-M   'P 1'
#
loop_
_entity.id
_entity.type
_entity.pdbx_description
1 polymer ?
#
loop_
_entity_poly.entity_id
_entity_poly.type
_entity_poly.pdbx_seq_one_letter_code
_entity_poly.pdbx_strand_id
1 'polypeptide(L)'
;MAGTSLIGLFVAFCCEPKNQIPRNLMPALFGFIATTISICCGLNMGSPVNPASDFGGRIFASLIGYGVQLFTFHHYFFLVPLLAPIVGAAIGVYSYQFFIGFHIPKPITANINKVKWDMDQENQLKQVSESSSC
;
A
#
# COMPACT_ATOMS: atom_id res chain seq x y z
N MET A 1 4.22 6.83 10.92
CA MET A 1 4.50 7.58 9.67
C MET A 1 5.81 7.15 9.05
N ALA A 2 6.98 7.41 9.68
CA ALA A 2 8.30 7.09 9.10
C ALA A 2 8.50 5.60 8.72
N GLY A 3 8.11 4.66 9.60
CA GLY A 3 8.18 3.22 9.30
C GLY A 3 7.29 2.82 8.12
N THR A 4 6.05 3.33 8.07
CA THR A 4 5.11 3.04 6.98
C THR A 4 5.55 3.67 5.65
N SER A 5 6.16 4.87 5.67
CA SER A 5 6.74 5.46 4.45
C SER A 5 7.92 4.65 3.93
N LEU A 6 8.74 4.07 4.82
CA LEU A 6 9.84 3.21 4.42
C LEU A 6 9.33 1.91 3.80
N ILE A 7 8.33 1.27 4.40
CA ILE A 7 7.65 0.10 3.81
C ILE A 7 7.06 0.45 2.45
N GLY A 8 6.33 1.57 2.34
CA GLY A 8 5.73 2.02 1.08
C GLY A 8 6.76 2.24 -0.04
N LEU A 9 7.91 2.83 0.29
CA LEU A 9 9.04 3.02 -0.64
C LEU A 9 9.59 1.68 -1.14
N PHE A 10 9.87 0.75 -0.23
CA PHE A 10 10.40 -0.57 -0.59
C PHE A 10 9.38 -1.44 -1.33
N VAL A 11 8.09 -1.33 -1.01
CA VAL A 11 7.02 -2.01 -1.75
C VAL A 11 6.95 -1.49 -3.18
N ALA A 12 6.99 -0.17 -3.38
CA ALA A 12 7.03 0.41 -4.72
C ALA A 12 8.25 -0.08 -5.51
N PHE A 13 9.42 -0.17 -4.87
CA PHE A 13 10.63 -0.73 -5.48
C PHE A 13 10.49 -2.21 -5.87
N CYS A 14 9.93 -3.04 -4.98
CA CYS A 14 9.76 -4.47 -5.25
C CYS A 14 8.69 -4.75 -6.31
N CYS A 15 7.66 -3.92 -6.40
CA CYS A 15 6.58 -4.05 -7.38
C CYS A 15 6.91 -3.43 -8.75
N GLU A 16 8.03 -2.72 -8.89
CA GLU A 16 8.43 -2.15 -10.17
C GLU A 16 8.78 -3.28 -11.16
N PRO A 17 8.03 -3.43 -12.27
CA PRO A 17 8.25 -4.51 -13.24
C PRO A 17 9.63 -4.48 -13.89
N LYS A 18 10.31 -3.33 -13.85
CA LYS A 18 11.67 -3.15 -14.38
C LYS A 18 12.74 -3.83 -13.53
N ASN A 19 12.48 -4.08 -12.25
CA ASN A 19 13.47 -4.65 -11.34
C ASN A 19 13.59 -6.19 -11.49
N GLN A 20 12.77 -6.81 -12.36
CA GLN A 20 12.83 -8.24 -12.72
C GLN A 20 12.97 -9.20 -11.53
N ILE A 21 12.37 -8.88 -10.39
CA ILE A 21 12.41 -9.76 -9.21
C ILE A 21 11.64 -11.04 -9.51
N PRO A 22 12.22 -12.24 -9.31
CA PRO A 22 11.50 -13.49 -9.47
C PRO A 22 10.31 -13.54 -8.50
N ARG A 23 9.13 -13.85 -9.03
CA ARG A 23 7.85 -13.81 -8.30
C ARG A 23 7.84 -14.68 -7.04
N ASN A 24 8.64 -15.74 -7.03
CA ASN A 24 8.79 -16.67 -5.91
C ASN A 24 9.53 -16.06 -4.71
N LEU A 25 10.39 -15.05 -4.95
CA LEU A 25 11.19 -14.40 -3.91
C LEU A 25 10.52 -13.15 -3.32
N MET A 26 9.49 -12.63 -4.00
CA MET A 26 8.70 -11.49 -3.52
C MET A 26 8.22 -11.63 -2.07
N PRO A 27 7.53 -12.72 -1.65
CA PRO A 27 7.04 -12.83 -0.28
C PRO A 27 8.18 -12.87 0.76
N ALA A 28 9.30 -13.52 0.43
CA ALA A 28 10.46 -13.56 1.31
C ALA A 28 11.10 -12.17 1.49
N LEU A 29 11.22 -11.39 0.41
CA LEU A 29 11.73 -10.02 0.46
C LEU A 29 10.82 -9.10 1.28
N PHE A 30 9.50 -9.16 1.07
CA PHE A 30 8.55 -8.41 1.88
C PHE A 30 8.65 -8.75 3.37
N GLY A 31 8.79 -10.04 3.71
CA GLY A 31 8.99 -10.49 5.08
C GLY A 31 10.29 -9.97 5.71
N PHE A 32 11.39 -9.98 4.95
CA PHE A 32 12.67 -9.48 5.42
C PHE A 32 12.62 -7.96 5.67
N ILE A 33 12.09 -7.20 4.72
CA ILE A 33 11.91 -5.75 4.82
C ILE A 33 11.01 -5.41 6.03
N ALA A 34 9.88 -6.09 6.18
CA ALA A 34 8.96 -5.88 7.29
C ALA A 34 9.62 -6.20 8.64
N THR A 35 10.41 -7.29 8.72
CA THR A 35 11.10 -7.69 9.96
C THR A 35 12.20 -6.70 10.32
N THR A 36 13.03 -6.28 9.38
CA THR A 36 14.09 -5.29 9.63
C THR A 36 13.51 -3.96 10.10
N ILE A 37 12.43 -3.49 9.48
CA ILE A 37 11.76 -2.25 9.87
C ILE A 37 11.08 -2.41 11.24
N SER A 38 10.51 -3.59 11.53
CA SER A 38 9.94 -3.90 12.85
C SER A 38 11.01 -3.88 13.94
N ILE A 39 12.21 -4.42 13.70
CA ILE A 39 13.32 -4.36 14.66
C ILE A 39 13.81 -2.92 14.85
N CYS A 40 13.90 -2.14 13.78
CA CYS A 40 14.40 -0.76 13.82
C CYS A 40 13.41 0.21 14.48
N CYS A 41 12.12 0.10 14.16
CA CYS A 41 11.06 1.03 14.57
C CYS A 41 10.12 0.48 15.66
N GLY A 42 10.23 -0.80 16.03
CA GLY A 42 9.29 -1.48 16.92
C GLY A 42 9.29 -0.97 18.36
N LEU A 43 10.45 -0.52 18.86
CA LEU A 43 10.59 -0.04 20.24
C LEU A 43 9.90 1.30 20.51
N ASN A 44 9.56 2.07 19.47
CA ASN A 44 8.99 3.42 19.67
C ASN A 44 7.50 3.38 20.00
N MET A 45 6.70 2.62 19.23
CA MET A 45 5.23 2.62 19.34
C MET A 45 4.59 1.28 18.90
N GLY A 46 5.36 0.17 18.87
CA GLY A 46 4.86 -1.13 18.39
C GLY A 46 4.53 -1.20 16.89
N SER A 47 4.88 -0.14 16.14
CA SER A 47 4.67 0.05 14.70
C SER A 47 3.37 -0.56 14.16
N PRO A 48 2.22 0.10 14.39
CA PRO A 48 0.98 -0.24 13.70
C PRO A 48 1.11 0.14 12.22
N VAL A 49 1.66 -0.77 11.42
CA VAL A 49 1.86 -0.58 9.98
C VAL A 49 0.53 -0.58 9.23
N ASN A 50 -0.48 -1.24 9.79
CA ASN A 50 -1.78 -1.43 9.17
C ASN A 50 -2.90 -0.94 10.10
N PRO A 51 -3.75 0.01 9.64
CA PRO A 51 -4.90 0.48 10.43
C PRO A 51 -5.87 -0.64 10.84
N ALA A 52 -6.02 -1.68 10.01
CA ALA A 52 -6.91 -2.81 10.31
C ALA A 52 -6.40 -3.67 11.48
N SER A 53 -5.08 -3.77 11.65
CA SER A 53 -4.46 -4.55 12.73
C SER A 53 -4.75 -3.92 14.08
N ASP A 54 -4.69 -2.60 14.17
CA ASP A 54 -4.95 -1.87 15.42
C ASP A 54 -6.44 -1.77 15.73
N PHE A 55 -7.25 -1.47 14.72
CA PHE A 55 -8.68 -1.29 14.91
C PHE A 55 -9.38 -2.62 15.25
N GLY A 56 -8.99 -3.72 14.61
CA GLY A 56 -9.54 -5.05 14.88
C GLY A 56 -9.24 -5.54 16.30
N GLY A 57 -7.98 -5.40 16.74
CA GLY A 57 -7.59 -5.75 18.11
C GLY A 57 -8.32 -4.93 19.18
N ARG A 58 -8.53 -3.63 18.92
CA ARG A 58 -9.26 -2.73 19.82
C ARG A 58 -10.75 -3.05 19.91
N ILE A 59 -11.42 -3.37 18.79
CA ILE A 59 -12.81 -3.83 18.80
C ILE A 59 -12.93 -5.13 19.58
N PHE A 60 -12.07 -6.10 19.30
CA PHE A 60 -12.10 -7.40 19.97
C PHE A 60 -11.87 -7.28 21.47
N ALA A 61 -10.89 -6.48 21.90
CA ALA A 61 -10.64 -6.21 23.31
C ALA A 61 -11.83 -5.49 23.98
N SER A 62 -12.48 -4.54 23.28
CA SER A 62 -13.69 -3.89 23.78
C SER A 62 -14.84 -4.86 23.98
N LEU A 63 -14.99 -5.88 23.12
CA LEU A 63 -16.02 -6.92 23.22
C LEU A 63 -15.76 -7.91 24.37
N ILE A 64 -14.49 -8.17 24.71
CA ILE A 64 -14.10 -9.10 25.80
C ILE A 64 -14.26 -8.48 27.20
N GLY A 65 -14.61 -7.19 27.29
CA GLY A 65 -14.91 -6.54 28.56
C GLY A 65 -13.86 -5.54 29.05
N TYR A 66 -12.83 -5.23 28.24
CA TYR A 66 -11.93 -4.09 28.53
C TYR A 66 -12.62 -2.73 28.35
N GLY A 67 -13.82 -2.69 27.74
CA GLY A 67 -14.68 -1.51 27.65
C GLY A 67 -14.19 -0.42 26.68
N VAL A 68 -14.95 0.68 26.61
CA VAL A 68 -14.68 1.82 25.70
C VAL A 68 -13.44 2.64 26.07
N GLN A 69 -12.77 2.31 27.18
CA GLN A 69 -11.54 2.96 27.62
C GLN A 69 -10.43 2.84 26.57
N LEU A 70 -10.40 1.76 25.78
CA LEU A 70 -9.46 1.56 24.66
C LEU A 70 -9.56 2.62 23.55
N PHE A 71 -10.73 3.24 23.40
CA PHE A 71 -10.97 4.31 22.43
C PHE A 71 -10.76 5.71 23.01
N THR A 72 -10.91 5.86 24.33
CA THR A 72 -10.84 7.17 25.00
C THR A 72 -9.45 7.43 25.62
N PHE A 73 -8.62 6.39 25.74
CA PHE A 73 -7.26 6.51 26.28
C PHE A 73 -6.41 7.50 25.47
N HIS A 74 -5.69 8.38 26.19
CA HIS A 74 -4.76 9.37 25.61
C HIS A 74 -5.36 10.28 24.52
N HIS A 75 -6.53 10.88 24.75
CA HIS A 75 -7.19 11.82 23.83
C HIS A 75 -7.44 11.20 22.44
N TYR A 76 -8.17 10.08 22.39
CA TYR A 76 -8.52 9.39 21.14
C TYR A 76 -7.30 8.92 20.34
N PHE A 77 -6.33 8.31 21.03
CA PHE A 77 -5.09 7.81 20.43
C PHE A 77 -5.33 6.80 19.28
N PHE A 78 -6.52 6.18 19.19
CA PHE A 78 -6.89 5.26 18.10
C PHE A 78 -6.85 5.89 16.70
N LEU A 79 -6.94 7.23 16.58
CA LEU A 79 -6.85 7.94 15.30
C LEU A 79 -5.42 7.96 14.74
N VAL A 80 -4.42 7.95 15.62
CA VAL A 80 -3.01 7.99 15.22
C VAL A 80 -2.63 6.76 14.37
N PRO A 81 -2.84 5.51 14.81
CA PRO A 81 -2.57 4.32 14.00
C PRO A 81 -3.54 4.15 12.82
N LEU A 82 -4.64 4.91 12.77
CA LEU A 82 -5.55 4.90 11.62
C LEU A 82 -5.05 5.79 10.48
N LEU A 83 -4.71 7.05 10.79
CA LEU A 83 -4.35 8.05 9.79
C LEU A 83 -2.85 8.06 9.47
N ALA A 84 -1.99 7.82 10.45
CA ALA A 84 -0.54 7.88 10.27
C ALA A 84 0.00 6.87 9.23
N PRO A 85 -0.53 5.63 9.12
CA PRO A 85 -0.08 4.71 8.09
C PRO A 85 -0.53 5.08 6.69
N ILE A 86 -1.76 5.60 6.53
CA ILE A 86 -2.30 6.02 5.23
C ILE A 86 -1.45 7.14 4.65
N VAL A 87 -1.21 8.19 5.45
CA VAL A 87 -0.38 9.32 5.03
C VAL A 87 1.07 8.89 4.83
N GLY A 88 1.61 8.05 5.71
CA GLY A 88 2.96 7.52 5.58
C GLY A 88 3.16 6.72 4.29
N ALA A 89 2.23 5.82 3.95
CA ALA A 89 2.28 5.00 2.74
C ALA A 89 2.24 5.88 1.48
N ALA A 90 1.34 6.87 1.43
CA ALA A 90 1.27 7.81 0.32
C ALA A 90 2.62 8.53 0.12
N ILE A 91 3.18 9.11 1.20
CA ILE A 91 4.47 9.81 1.15
C ILE A 91 5.60 8.86 0.68
N GLY A 92 5.61 7.61 1.13
CA GLY A 92 6.59 6.61 0.74
C GLY A 92 6.55 6.24 -0.75
N VAL A 93 5.34 6.13 -1.32
CA VAL A 93 5.18 5.84 -2.76
C VAL A 93 5.52 7.07 -3.60
N TYR A 94 5.10 8.26 -3.18
CA TYR A 94 5.44 9.50 -3.90
C TYR A 94 6.94 9.79 -3.88
N SER A 95 7.63 9.51 -2.77
CA SER A 95 9.09 9.64 -2.72
C SER A 95 9.77 8.65 -3.67
N TYR A 96 9.31 7.39 -3.75
CA TYR A 96 9.79 6.45 -4.77
C TYR A 96 9.67 7.02 -6.18
N GLN A 97 8.48 7.53 -6.53
CA GLN A 97 8.21 8.04 -7.86
C GLN A 97 9.08 9.26 -8.19
N PHE A 98 9.30 10.14 -7.20
CA PHE A 98 10.11 11.34 -7.37
C PHE A 98 11.60 11.02 -7.58
N PHE A 99 12.17 10.17 -6.73
CA PHE A 99 13.61 9.86 -6.78
C PHE A 99 13.97 8.85 -7.86
N ILE A 100 13.17 7.79 -8.02
CA ILE A 100 13.49 6.65 -8.89
C ILE A 100 12.60 6.67 -10.14
N GLY A 101 11.29 6.84 -9.95
CA GLY A 101 10.31 6.74 -11.03
C GLY A 101 10.53 7.72 -12.19
N PHE A 102 10.98 8.95 -11.94
CA PHE A 102 11.29 9.93 -12.99
C PHE A 102 12.61 9.66 -13.74
N HIS A 103 13.57 8.98 -13.10
CA HIS A 103 14.88 8.74 -13.70
C HIS A 103 14.91 7.48 -14.59
N ILE A 104 13.89 6.62 -14.52
CA ILE A 104 13.88 5.39 -15.31
C ILE A 104 12.97 5.54 -16.55
N PRO A 105 13.50 5.37 -17.78
CA PRO A 105 12.69 5.41 -18.99
C PRO A 105 11.56 4.38 -18.92
N LYS A 106 10.38 4.75 -19.43
CA LYS A 106 9.22 3.84 -19.47
C LYS A 106 9.54 2.70 -20.45
N PRO A 107 9.30 1.43 -20.08
CA PRO A 107 9.60 0.32 -20.96
C PRO A 107 8.63 0.37 -22.15
N ILE A 108 9.11 0.04 -23.35
CA ILE A 108 8.31 0.04 -24.59
C ILE A 108 7.04 -0.82 -24.40
N THR A 109 7.13 -1.92 -23.65
CA THR A 109 6.02 -2.81 -23.30
C THR A 109 4.89 -2.10 -22.54
N ALA A 110 5.19 -1.07 -21.74
CA ALA A 110 4.16 -0.28 -21.06
C ALA A 110 3.33 0.54 -22.06
N ASN A 111 3.95 1.08 -23.11
CA ASN A 111 3.23 1.74 -24.20
C ASN A 111 2.36 0.75 -24.97
N ILE A 112 2.89 -0.43 -25.30
CA ILE A 112 2.13 -1.47 -26.02
C ILE A 112 0.90 -1.92 -25.21
N ASN A 113 1.06 -2.20 -23.93
CA ASN A 113 -0.07 -2.58 -23.07
C ASN A 113 -1.08 -1.45 -22.92
N LYS A 114 -0.62 -0.19 -22.81
CA LYS A 114 -1.53 0.96 -22.76
C LYS A 114 -2.38 1.05 -24.03
N VAL A 115 -1.75 0.96 -25.21
CA VAL A 115 -2.44 0.96 -26.51
C VAL A 115 -3.44 -0.20 -26.60
N LYS A 116 -3.06 -1.39 -26.12
CA LYS A 116 -3.94 -2.56 -26.06
C LYS A 116 -5.21 -2.27 -25.24
N TRP A 117 -5.07 -1.74 -24.02
CA TRP A 117 -6.21 -1.41 -23.17
C TRP A 117 -7.10 -0.34 -23.78
N ASP A 118 -6.51 0.72 -24.35
CA ASP A 118 -7.26 1.81 -25.00
C ASP A 118 -8.07 1.26 -26.20
N MET A 119 -7.49 0.36 -26.99
CA MET A 119 -8.19 -0.31 -28.10
C MET A 119 -9.30 -1.25 -27.63
N ASP A 120 -9.06 -2.03 -26.56
CA ASP A 120 -10.05 -2.95 -26.02
C ASP A 120 -11.25 -2.17 -25.47
N GLN A 121 -11.02 -1.03 -24.80
CA GLN A 121 -12.09 -0.13 -24.33
C GLN A 121 -12.92 0.42 -25.51
N GLU A 122 -12.28 0.89 -26.57
CA GLU A 122 -13.01 1.40 -27.74
C GLU A 122 -13.88 0.33 -28.40
N ASN A 123 -13.37 -0.91 -28.50
CA ASN A 123 -14.15 -2.03 -29.03
C ASN A 123 -15.35 -2.38 -28.14
N GLN A 124 -15.22 -2.34 -26.81
CA GLN A 124 -16.36 -2.56 -25.91
C GLN A 124 -17.43 -1.48 -26.07
N LEU A 125 -17.04 -0.23 -26.24
CA LEU A 125 -17.98 0.89 -26.44
C LEU A 125 -18.76 0.73 -27.75
N LYS A 126 -18.10 0.31 -28.83
CA LYS A 126 -18.77 0.03 -30.12
C LYS A 126 -19.78 -1.10 -29.99
N GLN A 127 -19.42 -2.20 -29.32
CA GLN A 127 -20.33 -3.33 -29.08
C GLN A 127 -21.57 -2.94 -28.26
N VAL A 128 -21.42 -2.07 -27.25
CA VAL A 128 -22.56 -1.58 -26.45
C VAL A 128 -23.46 -0.63 -27.26
N SER A 129 -22.87 0.18 -28.16
CA SER A 129 -23.66 1.08 -29.02
C SER A 129 -24.48 0.33 -30.08
N GLU A 130 -23.96 -0.79 -30.58
CA GLU A 130 -24.67 -1.65 -31.54
C GLU A 130 -25.80 -2.43 -30.86
N SER A 131 -25.64 -2.85 -29.60
CA SER A 131 -26.67 -3.61 -28.87
C SER A 131 -27.83 -2.77 -28.33
N SER A 132 -27.65 -1.45 -28.20
CA SER A 132 -28.68 -0.51 -27.69
C SER A 132 -29.45 0.22 -28.80
N SER A 133 -29.11 -0.04 -30.07
CA SER A 133 -29.80 0.49 -31.26
C SER A 133 -30.82 -0.48 -31.87
N CYS A 134 -30.97 -1.68 -31.29
CA CYS A 134 -32.04 -2.65 -31.57
C CYS A 134 -33.13 -2.56 -30.50
#